data_AF-A0A930SJQ4-F1
#
_entry.id   AF-A0A930SJQ4-F1
#
_cell.length_a   1.000
_cell.length_b   1.000
_cell.length_c   1.000
_cell.angle_alpha   90.00
_cell.angle_beta   90.00
_cell.angle_gamma   90.00
#
_symmetry.space_group_name_H-M   'P 1'
#
loop_
_entity.id
_entity.type
_entity.pdbx_description
1 polymer ?
#
loop_
_entity_poly.entity_id
_entity_poly.type
_entity_poly.pdbx_seq_one_letter_code
_entity_poly.pdbx_strand_id
1 'polypeptide(L)'
;MVALPSDLPDTLHADLEAVLEHLPTIKHGKLIRQVLETIVRMMGREADRLDWKILNSALQDMERGFETFYPYRHIRKITIFGSARLAPHTAEYQMAAEFARQITHRGFMVMTGAGGGIMQAGNEGAGAHQSFGLNIQLPFEQGANPVIGDDPKLIYFKYFFTRKLFFLRESDALALFPGGFGTLDEGFESLTLIQTGKADPIPLVLVDRPGGDYWHTWDGYSDFHNYETQ
;
A
#
# COMPACT_ATOMS: atom_id res chain seq x y z
N MET A 1 0.85 32.90 8.60
CA MET A 1 -0.43 33.03 7.87
C MET A 1 -0.11 32.84 6.39
N VAL A 2 -0.84 31.99 5.68
CA VAL A 2 -0.64 31.84 4.23
C VAL A 2 -1.28 33.04 3.53
N ALA A 3 -0.53 33.67 2.63
CA ALA A 3 -1.10 34.66 1.72
C ALA A 3 -2.05 33.93 0.75
N LEU A 4 -3.33 34.27 0.80
CA LEU A 4 -4.33 33.75 -0.12
C LEU A 4 -4.07 34.31 -1.55
N PRO A 5 -4.34 33.53 -2.61
CA PRO A 5 -4.17 33.99 -4.00
C PRO A 5 -4.97 35.27 -4.27
N SER A 6 -4.33 36.33 -4.79
CA SER A 6 -4.92 37.66 -4.94
C SER A 6 -6.01 37.76 -6.02
N ASP A 7 -6.20 36.72 -6.80
CA ASP A 7 -7.18 36.60 -7.87
C ASP A 7 -8.50 35.96 -7.41
N LEU A 8 -8.62 35.56 -6.13
CA LEU A 8 -9.87 35.05 -5.58
C LEU A 8 -10.86 36.21 -5.33
N PRO A 9 -12.18 35.96 -5.45
CA PRO A 9 -13.18 36.92 -5.02
C PRO A 9 -13.01 37.29 -3.53
N ASP A 10 -13.16 38.56 -3.18
CA ASP A 10 -12.99 39.06 -1.80
C ASP A 10 -13.86 38.31 -0.77
N THR A 11 -15.06 37.88 -1.18
CA THR A 11 -15.95 37.08 -0.33
C THR A 11 -15.35 35.72 0.01
N LEU A 12 -14.73 35.06 -0.97
CA LEU A 12 -14.08 33.77 -0.79
C LEU A 12 -12.80 33.89 0.03
N HIS A 13 -12.08 35.02 -0.10
CA HIS A 13 -10.97 35.35 0.78
C HIS A 13 -11.40 35.37 2.25
N ALA A 14 -12.42 36.16 2.57
CA ALA A 14 -12.90 36.32 3.94
C ALA A 14 -13.41 34.99 4.53
N ASP A 15 -14.14 34.20 3.75
CA ASP A 15 -14.65 32.89 4.17
C ASP A 15 -13.51 31.90 4.47
N LEU A 16 -12.47 31.86 3.63
CA LEU A 16 -11.31 30.99 3.84
C LEU A 16 -10.48 31.39 5.06
N GLU A 17 -10.26 32.69 5.28
CA GLU A 17 -9.59 33.19 6.48
C GLU A 17 -10.34 32.78 7.74
N ALA A 18 -11.67 32.99 7.76
CA ALA A 18 -12.52 32.59 8.88
C ALA A 18 -12.40 31.09 9.17
N VAL A 19 -12.44 30.22 8.15
CA VAL A 19 -12.25 28.78 8.33
C VAL A 19 -10.87 28.47 8.93
N LEU A 20 -9.79 29.01 8.36
CA LEU A 20 -8.41 28.73 8.79
C LEU A 20 -8.11 29.22 10.21
N GLU A 21 -8.78 30.27 10.68
CA GLU A 21 -8.66 30.78 12.05
C GLU A 21 -9.32 29.88 13.09
N HIS A 22 -10.47 29.29 12.76
CA HIS A 22 -11.22 28.43 13.69
C HIS A 22 -10.69 27.00 13.72
N LEU A 23 -10.08 26.51 12.64
CA LEU A 23 -9.59 25.13 12.53
C LEU A 23 -8.64 24.70 13.66
N PRO A 24 -7.64 25.46 14.11
CA PRO A 24 -6.73 25.04 15.19
C PRO A 24 -7.41 24.61 16.50
N THR A 25 -8.66 25.03 16.72
CA THR A 25 -9.44 24.73 17.93
C THR A 25 -10.15 23.38 17.89
N ILE A 26 -10.27 22.75 16.72
CA ILE A 26 -10.92 21.43 16.56
C ILE A 26 -9.91 20.28 16.61
N LYS A 27 -10.41 19.04 16.77
CA LYS A 27 -9.58 17.82 16.76
C LYS A 27 -8.79 17.72 15.44
N HIS A 28 -7.48 17.51 15.55
CA HIS A 28 -6.53 17.53 14.41
C HIS A 28 -6.46 18.86 13.64
N GLY A 29 -7.03 19.94 14.18
CA GLY A 29 -7.19 21.24 13.54
C GLY A 29 -5.94 21.84 12.91
N LYS A 30 -4.79 21.72 13.60
CA LYS A 30 -3.49 22.18 13.07
C LYS A 30 -3.08 21.45 11.79
N LEU A 31 -3.29 20.14 11.71
CA LEU A 31 -2.96 19.34 10.53
C LEU A 31 -3.93 19.62 9.39
N ILE A 32 -5.23 19.70 9.69
CA ILE A 32 -6.27 20.05 8.70
C ILE A 32 -5.96 21.42 8.08
N ARG A 33 -5.63 22.41 8.92
CA ARG A 33 -5.21 23.73 8.48
C ARG A 33 -3.99 23.66 7.55
N GLN A 34 -2.96 22.90 7.90
CA GLN A 34 -1.75 22.75 7.07
C GLN A 34 -2.04 22.13 5.70
N VAL A 35 -2.93 21.13 5.64
CA VAL A 35 -3.36 20.52 4.38
C VAL A 35 -4.10 21.54 3.52
N LEU A 36 -5.08 22.25 4.09
CA LEU A 36 -5.85 23.27 3.36
C LEU A 36 -4.96 24.43 2.90
N GLU A 37 -4.07 24.92 3.75
CA GLU A 37 -3.08 25.95 3.41
C GLU A 37 -2.18 25.51 2.24
N THR A 38 -1.89 24.22 2.11
CA THR A 38 -1.12 23.68 0.97
C THR A 38 -1.92 23.73 -0.32
N ILE A 39 -3.19 23.32 -0.28
CA ILE A 39 -4.09 23.38 -1.43
C ILE A 39 -4.25 24.82 -1.90
N VAL A 40 -4.51 25.75 -0.97
CA VAL A 40 -4.67 27.17 -1.27
C VAL A 40 -3.41 27.79 -1.88
N ARG A 41 -2.21 27.45 -1.37
CA ARG A 41 -0.95 27.90 -1.99
C ARG A 41 -0.77 27.39 -3.41
N MET A 42 -1.28 26.22 -3.73
CA MET A 42 -1.20 25.67 -5.09
C MET A 42 -2.12 26.40 -6.07
N MET A 43 -3.23 26.98 -5.60
CA MET A 43 -4.13 27.79 -6.43
C MET A 43 -3.46 29.05 -6.96
N GLY A 44 -2.62 29.71 -6.14
CA GLY A 44 -1.91 30.93 -6.51
C GLY A 44 -0.62 30.72 -7.29
N ARG A 45 -0.35 29.50 -7.77
CA ARG A 45 0.83 29.15 -8.59
C ARG A 45 0.37 28.72 -9.97
N GLU A 46 1.24 28.84 -10.96
CA GLU A 46 1.06 28.20 -12.27
C GLU A 46 1.18 26.67 -12.11
N ALA A 47 0.13 26.03 -11.61
CA ALA A 47 -0.02 24.58 -11.57
C ALA A 47 -0.90 24.15 -12.74
N ASP A 48 -0.46 23.15 -13.50
CA ASP A 48 -1.23 22.69 -14.65
C ASP A 48 -2.39 21.77 -14.23
N ARG A 49 -3.28 21.45 -15.16
CA ARG A 49 -4.41 20.56 -14.89
C ARG A 49 -3.96 19.15 -14.46
N LEU A 50 -2.77 18.71 -14.87
CA LEU A 50 -2.26 17.38 -14.56
C LEU A 50 -1.81 17.30 -13.10
N ASP A 51 -1.14 18.35 -12.58
CA ASP A 51 -0.74 18.47 -11.17
C ASP A 51 -1.94 18.31 -10.24
N TRP A 52 -3.04 19.02 -10.54
CA TRP A 52 -4.28 18.94 -9.79
C TRP A 52 -4.93 17.55 -9.84
N LYS A 53 -4.85 16.86 -10.99
CA LYS A 53 -5.35 15.49 -11.12
C LYS A 53 -4.53 14.51 -10.28
N ILE A 54 -3.22 14.69 -10.22
CA ILE A 54 -2.33 13.85 -9.40
C ILE A 54 -2.67 14.06 -7.93
N LEU A 55 -2.69 15.31 -7.45
CA LEU A 55 -3.03 15.62 -6.06
C LEU A 55 -4.41 15.07 -5.68
N ASN A 56 -5.44 15.35 -6.48
CA ASN A 56 -6.79 14.89 -6.18
C ASN A 56 -6.88 13.37 -6.08
N SER A 57 -6.32 12.64 -7.06
CA SER A 57 -6.43 11.18 -7.05
C SER A 57 -5.57 10.55 -5.95
N ALA A 58 -4.41 11.13 -5.63
CA ALA A 58 -3.58 10.67 -4.52
C ALA A 58 -4.29 10.88 -3.16
N LEU A 59 -4.96 12.02 -2.97
CA LEU A 59 -5.78 12.27 -1.78
C LEU A 59 -6.94 11.27 -1.66
N GLN A 60 -7.62 10.97 -2.77
CA GLN A 60 -8.69 9.96 -2.79
C GLN A 60 -8.19 8.53 -2.53
N ASP A 61 -7.00 8.17 -3.01
CA ASP A 61 -6.35 6.90 -2.67
C ASP A 61 -6.05 6.82 -1.17
N MET A 62 -5.49 7.90 -0.60
CA MET A 62 -5.17 7.98 0.84
C MET A 62 -6.42 7.94 1.72
N GLU A 63 -7.46 8.70 1.38
CA GLU A 63 -8.73 8.72 2.11
C GLU A 63 -9.35 7.32 2.18
N ARG A 64 -9.54 6.66 1.03
CA ARG A 64 -10.11 5.32 0.95
C ARG A 64 -9.29 4.29 1.73
N GLY A 65 -7.96 4.36 1.60
CA GLY A 65 -7.05 3.52 2.38
C GLY A 65 -7.21 3.75 3.89
N PHE A 66 -7.21 5.00 4.34
CA PHE A 66 -7.36 5.32 5.76
C PHE A 66 -8.69 4.83 6.32
N GLU A 67 -9.79 5.04 5.61
CA GLU A 67 -11.13 4.61 6.01
C GLU A 67 -11.23 3.08 6.10
N THR A 68 -10.77 2.38 5.06
CA THR A 68 -10.86 0.91 4.98
C THR A 68 -10.05 0.23 6.09
N PHE A 69 -8.86 0.74 6.40
CA PHE A 69 -7.99 0.15 7.41
C PHE A 69 -8.32 0.59 8.85
N TYR A 70 -8.96 1.75 9.05
CA TYR A 70 -9.18 2.33 10.37
C TYR A 70 -9.80 1.34 11.39
N PRO A 71 -10.86 0.57 11.06
CA PRO A 71 -11.46 -0.39 11.99
C PRO A 71 -10.51 -1.53 12.39
N TYR A 72 -9.49 -1.81 11.59
CA TYR A 72 -8.62 -3.00 11.72
C TYR A 72 -7.20 -2.68 12.18
N ARG A 73 -6.88 -1.42 12.50
CA ARG A 73 -5.50 -1.02 12.90
C ARG A 73 -4.97 -1.72 14.16
N HIS A 74 -5.86 -2.25 14.99
CA HIS A 74 -5.50 -3.01 16.19
C HIS A 74 -5.22 -4.50 15.91
N ILE A 75 -5.49 -4.97 14.69
CA ILE A 75 -5.28 -6.36 14.28
C ILE A 75 -4.00 -6.41 13.46
N ARG A 76 -3.10 -7.32 13.82
CA ARG A 76 -1.85 -7.50 13.10
C ARG A 76 -2.10 -7.99 11.68
N LYS A 77 -1.30 -7.52 10.72
CA LYS A 77 -1.42 -7.90 9.31
C LYS A 77 -0.09 -8.38 8.76
N ILE A 78 -0.16 -9.36 7.87
CA ILE A 78 0.98 -9.80 7.07
C ILE A 78 0.69 -9.54 5.60
N THR A 79 1.60 -8.86 4.91
CA THR A 79 1.50 -8.74 3.45
C THR A 79 2.20 -9.92 2.79
N ILE A 80 1.50 -10.53 1.84
CA ILE A 80 2.02 -11.61 1.01
C ILE A 80 2.26 -11.05 -0.40
N PHE A 81 3.52 -11.12 -0.83
CA PHE A 81 3.92 -10.83 -2.20
C PHE A 81 4.36 -12.12 -2.91
N GLY A 82 4.13 -12.19 -4.21
CA GLY A 82 4.59 -13.31 -5.03
C GLY A 82 4.04 -13.24 -6.45
N SER A 83 4.35 -14.26 -7.25
CA SER A 83 3.94 -14.31 -8.65
C SER A 83 2.42 -14.22 -8.85
N ALA A 84 1.99 -13.33 -9.74
CA ALA A 84 0.60 -13.23 -10.19
C ALA A 84 0.16 -14.35 -11.15
N ARG A 85 1.09 -15.23 -11.56
CA ARG A 85 0.92 -16.14 -12.71
C ARG A 85 0.93 -17.62 -12.35
N LEU A 86 1.28 -17.98 -11.11
CA LEU A 86 1.35 -19.38 -10.70
C LEU A 86 -0.04 -20.00 -10.62
N ALA A 87 -0.18 -21.23 -11.10
CA ALA A 87 -1.46 -21.93 -11.13
C ALA A 87 -1.76 -22.59 -9.76
N PRO A 88 -3.05 -22.83 -9.41
CA PRO A 88 -3.42 -23.42 -8.12
C PRO A 88 -2.82 -24.78 -7.80
N HIS A 89 -2.37 -25.53 -8.81
CA HIS A 89 -1.80 -26.86 -8.64
C HIS A 89 -0.29 -26.85 -8.34
N THR A 90 0.38 -25.69 -8.39
CA THR A 90 1.82 -25.63 -8.09
C THR A 90 2.08 -25.68 -6.59
N ALA A 91 3.24 -26.19 -6.20
CA ALA A 91 3.62 -26.33 -4.79
C ALA A 91 3.69 -24.97 -4.08
N GLU A 92 4.18 -23.94 -4.77
CA GLU A 92 4.30 -22.57 -4.25
C GLU A 92 2.92 -21.97 -3.96
N TYR A 93 1.95 -22.19 -4.83
CA TYR A 93 0.56 -21.74 -4.61
C TYR A 93 -0.03 -22.41 -3.38
N GLN A 94 0.04 -23.74 -3.30
CA GLN A 94 -0.52 -24.50 -2.17
C GLN A 94 0.14 -24.10 -0.85
N MET A 95 1.46 -23.89 -0.87
CA MET A 95 2.20 -23.42 0.29
C MET A 95 1.80 -21.99 0.69
N ALA A 96 1.56 -21.07 -0.25
CA ALA A 96 1.09 -19.73 0.07
C ALA A 96 -0.31 -19.73 0.69
N ALA A 97 -1.22 -20.57 0.18
CA ALA A 97 -2.54 -20.75 0.77
C ALA A 97 -2.47 -21.34 2.18
N GLU A 98 -1.65 -22.38 2.38
CA GLU A 98 -1.46 -22.97 3.71
C GLU A 98 -0.79 -22.00 4.69
N PHE A 99 0.21 -21.24 4.24
CA PHE A 99 0.84 -20.19 5.03
C PHE A 99 -0.19 -19.15 5.50
N ALA A 100 -1.01 -18.65 4.57
CA ALA A 100 -2.06 -17.68 4.87
C ALA A 100 -3.09 -18.24 5.85
N ARG A 101 -3.50 -19.51 5.69
CA ARG A 101 -4.41 -20.18 6.63
C ARG A 101 -3.82 -20.28 8.04
N GLN A 102 -2.55 -20.66 8.14
CA GLN A 102 -1.89 -20.82 9.43
C GLN A 102 -1.66 -19.49 10.15
N ILE A 103 -1.30 -18.44 9.40
CA ILE A 103 -1.05 -17.13 10.01
C ILE A 103 -2.35 -16.45 10.47
N THR A 104 -3.47 -16.66 9.76
CA THR A 104 -4.78 -16.17 10.23
C THR A 104 -5.27 -16.89 11.48
N HIS A 105 -5.02 -18.20 11.62
CA HIS A 105 -5.26 -18.92 12.88
C HIS A 105 -4.44 -18.38 14.06
N ARG A 106 -3.33 -17.67 13.80
CA ARG A 106 -2.51 -16.99 14.81
C ARG A 106 -2.93 -15.53 15.06
N GLY A 107 -4.08 -15.12 14.53
CA GLY A 107 -4.68 -13.81 14.77
C GLY A 107 -4.18 -12.69 13.85
N PHE A 108 -3.50 -13.03 12.75
CA PHE A 108 -3.19 -12.05 11.70
C PHE A 108 -4.35 -11.95 10.69
N MET A 109 -4.43 -10.81 10.02
CA MET A 109 -5.10 -10.71 8.73
C MET A 109 -4.06 -10.72 7.60
N VAL A 110 -4.47 -11.10 6.39
CA VAL A 110 -3.59 -11.18 5.22
C VAL A 110 -3.86 -10.01 4.28
N MET A 111 -2.82 -9.35 3.78
CA MET A 111 -2.94 -8.37 2.71
C MET A 111 -2.24 -8.89 1.46
N THR A 112 -2.85 -8.68 0.30
CA THR A 112 -2.24 -9.05 -0.99
C THR A 112 -2.51 -7.96 -2.02
N GLY A 113 -1.90 -8.09 -3.20
CA GLY A 113 -2.22 -7.23 -4.34
C GLY A 113 -3.54 -7.54 -5.04
N ALA A 114 -4.32 -8.50 -4.53
CA ALA A 114 -5.62 -8.95 -5.05
C ALA A 114 -5.62 -9.52 -6.49
N GLY A 115 -4.46 -9.73 -7.12
CA GLY A 115 -4.39 -10.42 -8.42
C GLY A 115 -4.50 -11.95 -8.29
N GLY A 116 -4.22 -12.65 -9.39
CA GLY A 116 -4.11 -14.11 -9.43
C GLY A 116 -2.86 -14.66 -8.75
N GLY A 117 -2.61 -15.96 -8.93
CA GLY A 117 -1.41 -16.64 -8.43
C GLY A 117 -1.26 -16.59 -6.92
N ILE A 118 -0.05 -16.29 -6.43
CA ILE A 118 0.25 -16.26 -4.99
C ILE A 118 -0.66 -15.28 -4.23
N MET A 119 -1.03 -14.15 -4.85
CA MET A 119 -1.93 -13.19 -4.21
C MET A 119 -3.31 -13.80 -3.98
N GLN A 120 -3.84 -14.53 -4.97
CA GLN A 120 -5.08 -15.28 -4.81
C GLN A 120 -4.92 -16.38 -3.77
N ALA A 121 -3.83 -17.16 -3.80
CA ALA A 121 -3.56 -18.18 -2.79
C ALA A 121 -3.59 -17.60 -1.37
N GLY A 122 -2.97 -16.43 -1.17
CA GLY A 122 -2.97 -15.72 0.10
C GLY A 122 -4.38 -15.32 0.55
N ASN A 123 -5.21 -14.78 -0.36
CA ASN A 123 -6.61 -14.48 -0.03
C ASN A 123 -7.44 -15.74 0.23
N GLU A 124 -7.27 -16.81 -0.56
CA GLU A 124 -7.98 -18.08 -0.40
C GLU A 124 -7.67 -18.73 0.94
N GLY A 125 -6.39 -18.82 1.30
CA GLY A 125 -5.95 -19.40 2.56
C GLY A 125 -6.45 -18.62 3.78
N ALA A 126 -6.48 -17.29 3.69
CA ALA A 126 -7.01 -16.44 4.74
C ALA A 126 -8.54 -16.38 4.81
N GLY A 127 -9.21 -16.55 3.66
CA GLY A 127 -10.62 -16.22 3.47
C GLY A 127 -10.88 -14.72 3.34
N ALA A 128 -12.00 -14.35 2.71
CA ALA A 128 -12.38 -12.96 2.44
C ALA A 128 -12.47 -12.08 3.71
N HIS A 129 -12.99 -12.65 4.80
CA HIS A 129 -13.21 -11.92 6.06
C HIS A 129 -11.91 -11.52 6.75
N GLN A 130 -10.84 -12.31 6.60
CA GLN A 130 -9.54 -12.07 7.23
C GLN A 130 -8.49 -11.57 6.24
N SER A 131 -8.91 -11.10 5.06
CA SER A 131 -7.96 -10.60 4.07
C SER A 131 -8.32 -9.24 3.49
N PHE A 132 -7.32 -8.52 3.01
CA PHE A 132 -7.46 -7.29 2.25
C PHE A 132 -6.92 -7.50 0.84
N GLY A 133 -7.45 -6.71 -0.08
CA GLY A 133 -6.94 -6.62 -1.45
C GLY A 133 -6.53 -5.19 -1.76
N LEU A 134 -5.27 -4.94 -2.02
CA LEU A 134 -4.77 -3.63 -2.45
C LEU A 134 -4.46 -3.75 -3.94
N ASN A 135 -5.46 -3.51 -4.78
CA ASN A 135 -5.33 -3.64 -6.22
C ASN A 135 -4.88 -2.31 -6.86
N ILE A 136 -4.34 -2.37 -8.08
CA ILE A 136 -3.92 -1.21 -8.86
C ILE A 136 -4.78 -1.10 -10.12
N GLN A 137 -5.24 0.11 -10.45
CA GLN A 137 -5.98 0.35 -11.69
C GLN A 137 -5.02 0.40 -12.87
N LEU A 138 -4.92 -0.70 -13.63
CA LEU A 138 -4.22 -0.72 -14.90
C LEU A 138 -5.21 -0.86 -16.08
N PRO A 139 -4.90 -0.30 -17.27
CA PRO A 139 -5.83 -0.31 -18.41
C PRO A 139 -6.16 -1.71 -18.98
N PHE A 140 -5.31 -2.70 -18.73
CA PHE A 140 -5.38 -4.03 -19.35
C PHE A 140 -5.21 -5.20 -18.37
N GLU A 141 -5.15 -4.95 -17.06
CA GLU A 141 -4.90 -6.00 -16.07
C GLU A 141 -6.19 -6.73 -15.69
N GLN A 142 -6.04 -8.01 -15.31
CA GLN A 142 -7.14 -8.80 -14.78
C GLN A 142 -7.64 -8.18 -13.47
N GLY A 143 -8.95 -8.18 -13.26
CA GLY A 143 -9.59 -7.66 -12.04
C GLY A 143 -9.16 -8.41 -10.77
N ALA A 144 -9.74 -8.03 -9.64
CA ALA A 144 -9.45 -8.71 -8.38
C ALA A 144 -9.82 -10.20 -8.43
N ASN A 145 -9.08 -11.03 -7.69
CA ASN A 145 -9.35 -12.44 -7.54
C ASN A 145 -10.73 -12.68 -6.92
N PRO A 146 -11.37 -13.84 -7.18
CA PRO A 146 -12.76 -14.08 -6.81
C PRO A 146 -13.01 -14.13 -5.30
N VAL A 147 -11.96 -14.23 -4.47
CA VAL A 147 -12.11 -14.30 -3.01
C VAL A 147 -12.47 -12.94 -2.42
N ILE A 148 -11.81 -11.88 -2.91
CA ILE A 148 -11.96 -10.53 -2.36
C ILE A 148 -12.70 -9.57 -3.31
N GLY A 149 -13.10 -10.05 -4.50
CA GLY A 149 -13.67 -9.24 -5.57
C GLY A 149 -14.86 -8.36 -5.18
N ASP A 150 -15.70 -8.84 -4.26
CA ASP A 150 -16.89 -8.13 -3.77
C ASP A 150 -16.77 -7.66 -2.31
N ASP A 151 -15.60 -7.82 -1.68
CA ASP A 151 -15.40 -7.47 -0.28
C ASP A 151 -15.04 -5.98 -0.12
N PRO A 152 -15.60 -5.26 0.87
CA PRO A 152 -15.27 -3.84 1.12
C PRO A 152 -13.80 -3.58 1.49
N LYS A 153 -13.02 -4.62 1.83
CA LYS A 153 -11.58 -4.57 2.09
C LYS A 153 -10.74 -4.63 0.80
N LEU A 154 -11.38 -4.66 -0.38
CA LEU A 154 -10.73 -4.47 -1.67
C LEU A 154 -10.66 -2.99 -2.03
N ILE A 155 -9.45 -2.48 -2.18
CA ILE A 155 -9.16 -1.08 -2.51
C ILE A 155 -8.50 -1.04 -3.89
N TYR A 156 -9.04 -0.21 -4.78
CA TYR A 156 -8.44 0.08 -6.08
C TYR A 156 -7.68 1.39 -6.03
N PHE A 157 -6.35 1.29 -5.92
CA PHE A 157 -5.44 2.42 -6.00
C PHE A 157 -5.25 2.86 -7.44
N LYS A 158 -5.11 4.16 -7.66
CA LYS A 158 -4.74 4.70 -8.96
C LYS A 158 -3.23 4.79 -9.15
N TYR A 159 -2.51 5.10 -8.07
CA TYR A 159 -1.06 5.26 -8.12
C TYR A 159 -0.33 4.14 -7.37
N PHE A 160 0.81 3.72 -7.91
CA PHE A 160 1.67 2.74 -7.25
C PHE A 160 2.19 3.24 -5.91
N PHE A 161 2.59 4.51 -5.79
CA PHE A 161 3.20 5.02 -4.55
C PHE A 161 2.21 5.05 -3.37
N THR A 162 0.93 5.36 -3.62
CA THR A 162 -0.10 5.31 -2.57
C THR A 162 -0.37 3.87 -2.16
N ARG A 163 -0.47 2.94 -3.12
CA ARG A 163 -0.61 1.50 -2.85
C ARG A 163 0.54 0.96 -2.00
N LYS A 164 1.78 1.24 -2.40
CA LYS A 164 3.02 0.84 -1.71
C LYS A 164 3.09 1.38 -0.28
N LEU A 165 2.72 2.65 -0.10
CA LEU A 165 2.59 3.25 1.23
C LEU A 165 1.68 2.41 2.13
N PHE A 166 0.52 1.97 1.66
CA PHE A 166 -0.41 1.17 2.49
C PHE A 166 0.08 -0.25 2.75
N PHE A 167 0.80 -0.88 1.82
CA PHE A 167 1.41 -2.18 2.10
C PHE A 167 2.33 -2.12 3.30
N LEU A 168 3.26 -1.16 3.34
CA LEU A 168 4.20 -1.07 4.46
C LEU A 168 3.57 -0.50 5.72
N ARG A 169 2.78 0.58 5.60
CA ARG A 169 2.16 1.27 6.74
C ARG A 169 1.24 0.36 7.56
N GLU A 170 0.53 -0.55 6.90
CA GLU A 170 -0.45 -1.41 7.56
C GLU A 170 0.09 -2.82 7.84
N SER A 171 1.33 -3.14 7.46
CA SER A 171 1.94 -4.46 7.71
C SER A 171 2.72 -4.51 9.01
N ASP A 172 2.57 -5.61 9.74
CA ASP A 172 3.41 -5.97 10.88
C ASP A 172 4.46 -7.04 10.52
N ALA A 173 4.34 -7.63 9.32
CA ALA A 173 5.29 -8.57 8.74
C ALA A 173 5.08 -8.66 7.21
N LEU A 174 6.10 -9.14 6.50
CA LEU A 174 6.08 -9.38 5.07
C LEU A 174 6.50 -10.83 4.79
N ALA A 175 5.80 -11.48 3.86
CA ALA A 175 6.17 -12.78 3.31
C ALA A 175 6.31 -12.67 1.80
N LEU A 176 7.51 -12.92 1.29
CA LEU A 176 7.82 -12.93 -0.13
C LEU A 176 7.91 -14.38 -0.61
N PHE A 177 7.04 -14.75 -1.53
CA PHE A 177 7.08 -16.01 -2.26
C PHE A 177 7.71 -15.79 -3.65
N PRO A 178 8.14 -16.86 -4.34
CA PRO A 178 8.76 -16.73 -5.65
C PRO A 178 7.89 -15.92 -6.63
N GLY A 179 8.53 -14.97 -7.30
CA GLY A 179 7.85 -13.91 -8.02
C GLY A 179 8.59 -13.38 -9.23
N GLY A 180 8.06 -12.31 -9.80
CA GLY A 180 8.70 -11.55 -10.87
C GLY A 180 9.07 -10.15 -10.41
N PHE A 181 9.19 -9.23 -11.36
CA PHE A 181 9.56 -7.84 -11.08
C PHE A 181 8.69 -7.15 -10.03
N GLY A 182 7.37 -7.35 -10.03
CA GLY A 182 6.50 -6.74 -9.02
C GLY A 182 6.80 -7.22 -7.60
N THR A 183 7.10 -8.51 -7.42
CA THR A 183 7.50 -9.06 -6.12
C THR A 183 8.85 -8.51 -5.67
N LEU A 184 9.80 -8.42 -6.60
CA LEU A 184 11.14 -7.87 -6.32
C LEU A 184 11.08 -6.37 -6.02
N ASP A 185 10.28 -5.60 -6.75
CA ASP A 185 10.06 -4.17 -6.53
C ASP A 185 9.53 -3.90 -5.12
N GLU A 186 8.46 -4.59 -4.71
CA GLU A 186 7.93 -4.49 -3.33
C GLU A 186 8.94 -4.98 -2.29
N GLY A 187 9.71 -6.03 -2.59
CA GLY A 187 10.75 -6.55 -1.71
C GLY A 187 11.90 -5.57 -1.48
N PHE A 188 12.47 -5.02 -2.54
CA PHE A 188 13.57 -4.05 -2.45
C PHE A 188 13.11 -2.73 -1.84
N GLU A 189 11.90 -2.26 -2.14
CA GLU A 189 11.34 -1.06 -1.50
C GLU A 189 11.19 -1.28 0.02
N SER A 190 10.65 -2.44 0.43
CA SER A 190 10.52 -2.80 1.83
C SER A 190 11.88 -2.82 2.55
N LEU A 191 12.87 -3.50 1.95
CA LEU A 191 14.23 -3.55 2.49
C LEU A 191 14.85 -2.15 2.62
N THR A 192 14.71 -1.32 1.57
CA THR A 192 15.25 0.05 1.54
C THR A 192 14.61 0.91 2.63
N LEU A 193 13.30 0.85 2.80
CA LEU A 193 12.59 1.67 3.78
C LEU A 193 12.85 1.21 5.23
N ILE A 194 13.00 -0.09 5.46
CA ILE A 194 13.43 -0.62 6.76
C ILE A 194 14.87 -0.20 7.06
N GLN A 195 15.80 -0.38 6.12
CA GLN A 195 17.22 -0.02 6.27
C GLN A 195 17.42 1.47 6.56
N THR A 196 16.67 2.34 5.88
CA THR A 196 16.77 3.80 6.03
C THR A 196 15.98 4.37 7.21
N GLY A 197 15.27 3.52 7.97
CA GLY A 197 14.42 3.95 9.09
C GLY A 197 13.20 4.76 8.67
N LYS A 198 12.76 4.61 7.42
CA LYS A 198 11.55 5.26 6.87
C LYS A 198 10.29 4.42 7.08
N ALA A 199 10.45 3.14 7.40
CA ALA A 199 9.41 2.25 7.92
C ALA A 199 9.86 1.65 9.26
N ASP A 200 8.90 1.21 10.08
CA ASP A 200 9.21 0.48 11.31
C ASP A 200 9.90 -0.85 10.98
N PRO A 201 10.83 -1.34 11.83
CA PRO A 201 11.43 -2.65 11.63
C PRO A 201 10.38 -3.75 11.76
N ILE A 202 10.03 -4.37 10.63
CA ILE A 202 9.10 -5.50 10.57
C ILE A 202 9.81 -6.75 10.03
N PRO A 203 9.42 -7.97 10.47
CA PRO A 203 9.97 -9.19 9.91
C PRO A 203 9.66 -9.31 8.41
N LEU A 204 10.69 -9.53 7.60
CA LEU A 204 10.58 -9.87 6.19
C LEU A 204 11.08 -11.30 6.02
N VAL A 205 10.21 -12.18 5.51
CA VAL A 205 10.51 -13.60 5.35
C VAL A 205 10.47 -13.96 3.87
N LEU A 206 11.58 -14.50 3.36
CA LEU A 206 11.66 -15.12 2.05
C LEU A 206 11.18 -16.57 2.18
N VAL A 207 10.06 -16.90 1.53
CA VAL A 207 9.41 -18.21 1.62
C VAL A 207 9.63 -18.95 0.30
N ASP A 208 10.17 -20.16 0.36
CA ASP A 208 10.28 -21.06 -0.80
C ASP A 208 9.75 -22.45 -0.44
N ARG A 209 9.40 -23.23 -1.46
CA ARG A 209 9.02 -24.63 -1.28
C ARG A 209 10.23 -25.43 -0.75
N PRO A 210 10.02 -26.54 -0.04
CA PRO A 210 11.12 -27.43 0.30
C PRO A 210 11.95 -27.83 -0.92
N GLY A 211 13.27 -27.62 -0.84
CA GLY A 211 14.19 -27.84 -1.95
C GLY A 211 14.05 -26.85 -3.11
N GLY A 212 13.37 -25.73 -2.92
CA GLY A 212 13.41 -24.59 -3.83
C GLY A 212 14.74 -23.83 -3.70
N ASP A 213 15.15 -23.20 -4.79
CA ASP A 213 16.40 -22.48 -4.94
C ASP A 213 16.20 -21.03 -5.41
N TYR A 214 14.95 -20.54 -5.44
CA TYR A 214 14.62 -19.22 -5.98
C TYR A 214 15.30 -18.13 -5.16
N TRP A 215 15.12 -18.16 -3.83
CA TRP A 215 15.71 -17.16 -2.95
C TRP A 215 17.21 -17.32 -2.78
N HIS A 216 17.75 -18.54 -2.86
CA HIS A 216 19.20 -18.77 -2.88
C HIS A 216 19.86 -18.18 -4.13
N THR A 217 19.21 -18.32 -5.29
CA THR A 217 19.67 -17.71 -6.54
C THR A 217 19.59 -16.19 -6.47
N TRP A 218 18.49 -15.66 -5.91
CA TRP A 218 18.33 -14.22 -5.70
C TRP A 218 19.37 -13.65 -4.73
N ASP A 219 19.66 -14.35 -3.63
CA ASP A 219 20.65 -13.96 -2.63
C ASP A 219 22.05 -13.88 -3.25
N GLY A 220 22.45 -14.90 -4.02
CA GLY A 220 23.71 -14.86 -4.76
C GLY A 220 23.80 -13.74 -5.79
N TYR A 221 22.68 -13.38 -6.44
CA TYR A 221 22.63 -12.21 -7.33
C TYR A 221 22.76 -10.90 -6.54
N SER A 222 22.04 -10.76 -5.43
CA SER A 222 22.05 -9.58 -4.57
C SER A 222 23.44 -9.34 -3.99
N ASP A 223 24.07 -10.37 -3.43
CA ASP A 223 25.42 -10.31 -2.86
C ASP A 223 26.47 -9.90 -3.89
N PHE A 224 26.40 -10.46 -5.11
CA PHE A 224 27.34 -10.11 -6.17
C PHE A 224 27.26 -8.62 -6.56
N HIS A 225 26.07 -8.02 -6.50
CA HIS A 225 25.85 -6.62 -6.91
C HIS A 225 25.85 -5.65 -5.73
N ASN A 226 25.88 -6.13 -4.48
CA ASN A 226 25.92 -5.29 -3.30
C ASN A 226 27.36 -4.87 -2.98
N TYR A 227 27.74 -3.67 -3.44
CA TYR A 227 29.06 -3.09 -3.21
C TYR A 227 29.23 -2.48 -1.80
N GLU A 228 28.18 -2.48 -0.96
CA GLU A 228 28.24 -1.90 0.39
C GLU A 228 28.64 -2.91 1.48
N THR A 229 28.78 -4.20 1.13
CA THR A 229 29.17 -5.29 2.04
C THR A 229 30.66 -5.65 1.99
N GLN A 230 31.53 -4.77 1.45
CA GLN A 230 33.00 -4.89 1.53
C GLN A 230 33.61 -3.96 2.57
#